data_AF-A0AAW1HWA4-F1
#
_entry.id   AF-A0AAW1HWA4-F1
#
_cell.length_a   1.000
_cell.length_b   1.000
_cell.length_c   1.000
_cell.angle_alpha   90.00
_cell.angle_beta   90.00
_cell.angle_gamma   90.00
#
_symmetry.space_group_name_H-M   'P 1'
#
loop_
_entity.id
_entity.type
_entity.pdbx_description
1 polymer ?
#
loop_
_entity_poly.entity_id
_entity_poly.type
_entity_poly.pdbx_seq_one_letter_code
_entity_poly.pdbx_strand_id
1 'polypeptide(L)'
;MQIEDFLQTLRSIVQNDEESTQKICEIITTRGETYTQGYLSKITSATKSKEDMVNNLCLEKIDHTMEELETVLKEVESKAAQYEKKIAKLEMQKARLLSNRKHAQYQTKLDNVKAILRCSKAIFPVEFDYSEKNITGFMHNDLTEEYRAFELPPENSASNTKYAWKYLERLFP
;
A
#
# COMPACT_ATOMS: atom_id res chain seq x y z
N MET A 1 67.04 27.59 -7.13
CA MET A 1 67.94 28.71 -6.80
C MET A 1 67.46 29.27 -5.47
N GLN A 2 68.31 29.24 -4.45
CA GLN A 2 67.91 29.59 -3.08
C GLN A 2 67.71 31.11 -2.96
N ILE A 3 66.93 31.56 -1.98
CA ILE A 3 66.70 33.01 -1.75
C ILE A 3 68.04 33.74 -1.59
N GLU A 4 69.03 33.08 -0.97
CA GLU A 4 70.41 33.53 -0.89
C GLU A 4 71.00 33.94 -2.25
N ASP A 5 70.90 33.09 -3.29
CA ASP A 5 71.48 33.37 -4.62
C ASP A 5 70.84 34.61 -5.28
N PHE A 6 69.55 34.83 -5.04
CA PHE A 6 68.83 36.01 -5.53
C PHE A 6 69.30 37.28 -4.82
N LEU A 7 69.38 37.23 -3.50
CA LEU A 7 69.87 38.34 -2.68
C LEU A 7 71.33 38.68 -3.02
N GLN A 8 72.14 37.67 -3.37
CA GLN A 8 73.52 37.84 -3.78
C GLN A 8 73.64 38.51 -5.16
N THR A 9 72.75 38.14 -6.10
CA THR A 9 72.65 38.78 -7.42
C THR A 9 72.15 40.23 -7.33
N LEU A 10 71.17 40.51 -6.45
CA LEU A 10 70.71 41.88 -6.20
C LEU A 10 71.83 42.73 -5.60
N ARG A 11 72.58 42.20 -4.62
CA ARG A 11 73.71 42.93 -4.00
C ARG A 11 74.83 43.27 -4.98
N SER A 12 75.10 42.43 -5.99
CA SER A 12 76.14 42.73 -6.98
C SER A 12 75.76 43.83 -7.97
N ILE A 13 74.46 44.15 -8.08
CA ILE A 13 73.95 45.15 -9.05
C ILE A 13 73.84 46.55 -8.43
N VAL A 14 73.80 46.70 -7.10
CA VAL A 14 73.57 48.01 -6.41
C VAL A 14 74.82 48.92 -6.40
N GLN A 15 75.43 49.19 -7.55
CA GLN A 15 76.43 50.25 -7.74
C GLN A 15 75.80 51.47 -8.42
N ASN A 16 75.03 52.25 -7.66
CA ASN A 16 74.62 53.66 -7.89
C ASN A 16 74.54 54.21 -9.33
N ASP A 17 73.77 53.58 -10.22
CA ASP A 17 73.27 54.22 -11.44
C ASP A 17 71.83 53.81 -11.78
N GLU A 18 71.19 54.59 -12.65
CA GLU A 18 69.80 54.43 -13.08
C GLU A 18 69.60 53.09 -13.84
N GLU A 19 70.63 52.65 -14.55
CA GLU A 19 70.67 51.38 -15.31
C GLU A 19 70.62 50.15 -14.39
N SER A 20 71.28 50.23 -13.24
CA SER A 20 71.29 49.19 -12.21
C SER A 20 69.93 49.04 -11.53
N THR A 21 69.23 50.15 -11.31
CA THR A 21 67.85 50.14 -10.77
C THR A 21 66.88 49.49 -11.75
N GLN A 22 67.02 49.80 -13.05
CA GLN A 22 66.18 49.22 -14.09
C GLN A 22 66.40 47.71 -14.24
N LYS A 23 67.65 47.24 -14.20
CA LYS A 23 67.99 45.80 -14.19
C LYS A 23 67.43 45.07 -12.96
N ILE A 24 67.46 45.69 -11.78
CA ILE A 24 66.85 45.12 -10.58
C ILE A 24 65.33 44.97 -10.75
N CYS A 25 64.66 46.00 -11.28
CA CYS A 25 63.23 45.96 -11.55
C CYS A 25 62.86 44.86 -12.57
N GLU A 26 63.64 44.70 -13.64
CA GLU A 26 63.44 43.63 -14.64
C GLU A 26 63.63 42.24 -14.05
N ILE A 27 64.66 42.04 -13.22
CA ILE A 27 64.88 40.75 -12.55
C ILE A 27 63.75 40.44 -11.57
N ILE A 28 63.32 41.41 -10.77
CA ILE A 28 62.21 41.23 -9.82
C ILE A 28 60.91 40.90 -10.58
N THR A 29 60.61 41.64 -11.65
CA THR A 29 59.40 41.45 -12.46
C THR A 29 59.42 40.08 -13.13
N THR A 30 60.50 39.75 -13.86
CA THR A 30 60.63 38.48 -14.58
C THR A 30 60.54 37.28 -13.63
N ARG A 31 61.19 37.36 -12.45
CA ARG A 31 61.11 36.29 -11.45
C ARG A 31 59.75 36.24 -10.78
N GLY A 32 59.18 37.40 -10.43
CA GLY A 32 57.83 37.49 -9.88
C GLY A 32 56.81 36.84 -10.81
N GLU A 33 56.88 37.13 -12.11
CA GLU A 33 56.05 36.50 -13.14
C GLU A 33 56.31 35.00 -13.24
N THR A 34 57.56 34.56 -13.29
CA THR A 34 57.92 33.14 -13.39
C THR A 34 57.42 32.34 -12.18
N TYR A 35 57.61 32.87 -10.97
CA TYR A 35 57.10 32.24 -9.75
C TYR A 35 55.57 32.21 -9.75
N THR A 36 54.93 33.33 -10.07
CA THR A 36 53.46 33.43 -10.07
C THR A 36 52.85 32.49 -11.11
N GLN A 37 53.42 32.41 -12.32
CA GLN A 37 53.02 31.43 -13.34
C GLN A 37 53.25 29.99 -12.89
N GLY A 38 54.37 29.70 -12.24
CA GLY A 38 54.65 28.37 -11.69
C GLY A 38 53.65 27.94 -10.62
N TYR A 39 53.29 28.84 -9.71
CA TYR A 39 52.26 28.58 -8.69
C TYR A 39 50.86 28.48 -9.30
N LEU A 40 50.49 29.38 -10.22
CA LEU A 40 49.21 29.32 -10.93
C LEU A 40 49.05 28.02 -11.71
N SER A 41 50.09 27.59 -12.43
CA SER A 41 50.09 26.31 -13.14
C SER A 41 49.83 25.13 -12.20
N LYS A 42 50.53 25.08 -11.06
CA LYS A 42 50.32 24.02 -10.04
C LYS A 42 48.91 24.04 -9.46
N ILE A 43 48.38 25.23 -9.14
CA ILE A 43 47.02 25.39 -8.62
C ILE A 43 46.02 24.90 -9.66
N THR A 44 46.11 25.36 -10.91
CA THR A 44 45.20 24.95 -11.99
C THR A 44 45.22 23.44 -12.21
N SER A 45 46.41 22.83 -12.25
CA SER A 45 46.54 21.37 -12.37
C SER A 45 45.92 20.62 -11.18
N ALA A 46 46.12 21.11 -9.95
CA ALA A 46 45.54 20.50 -8.76
C ALA A 46 44.01 20.66 -8.71
N THR A 47 43.47 21.82 -9.13
CA THR A 47 42.03 22.04 -9.20
C THR A 47 41.39 21.12 -10.23
N LYS A 48 41.96 21.05 -11.44
CA LYS A 48 41.46 20.14 -12.49
C LYS A 48 41.49 18.68 -12.05
N SER A 49 42.59 18.24 -11.44
CA SER A 49 42.69 16.87 -10.91
C SER A 49 41.65 16.57 -9.82
N LYS A 50 41.32 17.55 -8.97
CA LYS A 50 40.26 17.39 -7.96
C LYS A 50 38.87 17.37 -8.59
N GLU A 51 38.60 18.22 -9.57
CA GLU A 51 37.34 18.21 -10.33
C GLU A 51 37.12 16.86 -11.01
N ASP A 52 38.13 16.34 -11.70
CA ASP A 52 38.07 15.03 -12.36
C ASP A 52 37.77 13.91 -11.34
N MET A 53 38.41 13.94 -10.17
CA MET A 53 38.17 12.96 -9.10
C MET A 53 36.75 13.05 -8.52
N VAL A 54 36.23 14.27 -8.29
CA VAL A 54 34.87 14.48 -7.80
C VAL A 54 33.85 14.01 -8.85
N ASN A 55 34.08 14.32 -10.12
CA ASN A 55 33.21 13.89 -11.21
C ASN A 55 33.15 12.36 -11.30
N ASN A 56 34.31 11.69 -11.27
CA ASN A 56 34.36 10.23 -11.31
C ASN A 56 33.63 9.60 -10.12
N LEU A 57 33.86 10.10 -8.90
CA LEU A 57 33.18 9.59 -7.69
C LEU A 57 31.67 9.83 -7.75
N CYS A 58 31.22 10.98 -8.27
CA CYS A 58 29.81 11.26 -8.44
C CYS A 58 29.16 10.34 -9.48
N LEU A 59 29.83 10.08 -10.60
CA LEU A 59 29.34 9.15 -11.62
C LEU A 59 29.24 7.72 -11.09
N GLU A 60 30.27 7.22 -10.40
CA GLU A 60 30.24 5.88 -9.78
C GLU A 60 29.08 5.72 -8.79
N LYS A 61 28.80 6.74 -7.98
CA LYS A 61 27.66 6.74 -7.06
C LYS A 61 26.32 6.75 -7.79
N ILE A 62 26.21 7.50 -8.87
CA ILE A 62 25.01 7.55 -9.70
C ILE A 62 24.77 6.19 -10.33
N ASP A 63 25.79 5.59 -10.94
CA ASP A 63 25.69 4.27 -11.58
C ASP A 63 25.26 3.20 -10.57
N HIS A 64 25.89 3.17 -9.39
CA HIS A 64 25.51 2.24 -8.34
C HIS A 64 24.05 2.43 -7.88
N THR A 65 23.62 3.68 -7.68
CA THR A 65 22.23 3.98 -7.29
C THR A 65 21.24 3.56 -8.38
N MET A 66 21.60 3.74 -9.66
CA MET A 66 20.79 3.30 -10.78
C MET A 66 20.66 1.78 -10.83
N GLU A 67 21.74 1.02 -10.59
CA GLU A 67 21.70 -0.44 -10.49
C GLU A 67 20.80 -0.94 -9.34
N GLU A 68 20.85 -0.28 -8.19
CA GLU A 68 19.96 -0.57 -7.06
C GLU A 68 18.49 -0.30 -7.43
N LEU A 69 18.21 0.83 -8.07
CA LEU A 69 16.86 1.19 -8.53
C LEU A 69 16.33 0.19 -9.57
N GLU A 70 17.15 -0.23 -10.53
CA GLU A 70 16.77 -1.26 -11.51
C GLU A 70 16.43 -2.59 -10.84
N THR A 71 17.18 -2.96 -9.81
CA THR A 71 16.94 -4.18 -9.03
C THR A 71 15.59 -4.09 -8.31
N VAL A 72 15.32 -2.97 -7.63
CA VAL A 72 14.04 -2.73 -6.95
C VAL A 72 12.89 -2.73 -7.95
N LEU A 73 13.06 -2.11 -9.13
CA LEU A 73 12.04 -2.07 -10.17
C LEU A 73 11.66 -3.48 -10.65
N LYS A 74 12.66 -4.33 -10.92
CA LYS A 74 12.43 -5.74 -11.31
C LYS A 74 11.68 -6.53 -10.24
N GLU A 75 11.96 -6.29 -8.96
CA GLU A 75 11.22 -6.92 -7.87
C GLU A 75 9.75 -6.46 -7.81
N VAL A 76 9.51 -5.17 -8.01
CA VAL A 76 8.15 -4.59 -8.02
C VAL A 76 7.35 -5.16 -9.19
N GLU A 77 7.91 -5.22 -10.38
CA GLU A 77 7.26 -5.81 -11.57
C GLU A 77 6.92 -7.30 -11.36
N SER A 78 7.86 -8.07 -10.79
CA SER A 78 7.62 -9.47 -10.46
C SER A 78 6.48 -9.66 -9.46
N LYS A 79 6.43 -8.82 -8.41
CA LYS A 79 5.33 -8.84 -7.43
C LYS A 79 4.00 -8.43 -8.05
N ALA A 80 3.98 -7.41 -8.91
CA ALA A 80 2.78 -6.99 -9.62
C ALA A 80 2.18 -8.14 -10.45
N ALA A 81 3.02 -8.83 -11.23
CA ALA A 81 2.59 -9.99 -12.02
C ALA A 81 2.05 -11.16 -11.15
N GLN A 82 2.61 -11.36 -9.95
CA GLN A 82 2.08 -12.35 -9.00
C GLN A 82 0.70 -11.95 -8.46
N TYR A 83 0.49 -10.67 -8.16
CA TYR A 83 -0.80 -10.17 -7.70
C TYR A 83 -1.88 -10.27 -8.77
N GLU A 84 -1.57 -9.93 -10.02
CA GLU A 84 -2.50 -10.10 -11.15
C GLU A 84 -2.96 -11.55 -11.29
N LYS A 85 -2.04 -12.51 -11.23
CA LYS A 85 -2.39 -13.95 -11.26
C LYS A 85 -3.30 -14.35 -10.09
N LYS A 86 -3.05 -13.81 -8.89
CA LYS A 86 -3.87 -14.08 -7.69
C LYS A 86 -5.28 -13.50 -7.83
N ILE A 87 -5.39 -12.28 -8.35
CA ILE A 87 -6.68 -11.63 -8.63
C ILE A 87 -7.48 -12.47 -9.63
N ALA A 88 -6.89 -12.85 -10.76
CA ALA A 88 -7.56 -13.68 -11.76
C ALA A 88 -8.07 -15.01 -11.18
N LYS A 89 -7.29 -15.65 -10.29
CA LYS A 89 -7.70 -16.88 -9.60
C LYS A 89 -8.91 -16.64 -8.67
N LEU A 90 -8.90 -15.54 -7.92
CA LEU A 90 -9.99 -15.17 -7.02
C LEU A 90 -11.28 -14.84 -7.80
N GLU A 91 -11.17 -14.12 -8.91
CA GLU A 91 -12.29 -13.83 -9.79
C GLU A 91 -12.90 -15.11 -10.37
N MET A 92 -12.06 -16.05 -10.81
CA MET A 92 -12.52 -17.36 -11.29
C MET A 92 -13.23 -18.15 -10.17
N GLN A 93 -12.71 -18.13 -8.95
CA GLN A 93 -13.35 -18.78 -7.80
C GLN A 93 -14.69 -18.13 -7.46
N LYS A 94 -14.77 -16.80 -7.47
CA LYS A 94 -16.02 -16.04 -7.28
C LYS A 94 -17.05 -16.40 -8.36
N ALA A 95 -16.64 -16.44 -9.63
CA ALA A 95 -17.50 -16.83 -10.74
C ALA A 95 -18.02 -18.28 -10.56
N ARG A 96 -17.17 -19.22 -10.15
CA ARG A 96 -17.58 -20.60 -9.83
C ARG A 96 -18.56 -20.67 -8.67
N LEU A 97 -18.38 -19.87 -7.61
CA LEU A 97 -19.32 -19.81 -6.49
C LEU A 97 -20.69 -19.26 -6.90
N LEU A 98 -20.72 -18.22 -7.74
CA LEU A 98 -21.96 -17.65 -8.26
C LEU A 98 -22.66 -18.59 -9.26
N SER A 99 -21.87 -19.25 -10.11
CA SER A 99 -22.35 -20.26 -11.06
C SER A 99 -22.81 -21.54 -10.38
N ASN A 100 -22.38 -21.78 -9.14
CA ASN A 100 -22.70 -22.99 -8.41
C ASN A 100 -24.22 -23.06 -8.20
N ARG A 101 -24.86 -23.93 -9.00
CA ARG A 101 -26.30 -24.23 -9.03
C ARG A 101 -26.90 -24.49 -7.64
N LYS A 102 -26.06 -24.89 -6.67
CA LYS A 102 -26.43 -25.04 -5.26
C LYS A 102 -26.92 -23.73 -4.63
N HIS A 103 -26.31 -22.58 -4.92
CA HIS A 103 -26.78 -21.29 -4.38
C HIS A 103 -28.18 -20.96 -4.89
N ALA A 104 -28.43 -21.14 -6.19
CA ALA A 104 -29.76 -20.98 -6.77
C ALA A 104 -30.76 -21.99 -6.16
N GLN A 105 -30.37 -23.25 -5.99
CA GLN A 105 -31.22 -24.27 -5.35
C GLN A 105 -31.52 -23.96 -3.88
N TYR A 106 -30.56 -23.45 -3.11
CA TYR A 106 -30.78 -23.03 -1.72
C TYR A 106 -31.70 -21.82 -1.66
N GLN A 107 -31.55 -20.86 -2.58
CA GLN A 107 -32.45 -19.72 -2.67
C GLN A 107 -33.88 -20.17 -2.99
N THR A 108 -34.07 -21.02 -4.00
CA THR A 108 -35.40 -21.58 -4.31
C THR A 108 -35.99 -22.36 -3.13
N LYS A 109 -35.18 -23.16 -2.42
CA LYS A 109 -35.63 -23.87 -1.22
C LYS A 109 -36.05 -22.90 -0.11
N LEU A 110 -35.28 -21.85 0.12
CA LEU A 110 -35.60 -20.82 1.10
C LEU A 110 -36.90 -20.08 0.74
N ASP A 111 -37.07 -19.74 -0.54
CA ASP A 111 -38.27 -19.08 -1.02
C ASP A 111 -39.50 -19.99 -0.89
N ASN A 112 -39.35 -21.28 -1.16
CA ASN A 112 -40.40 -22.27 -0.93
C ASN A 112 -40.74 -22.39 0.57
N VAL A 113 -39.74 -22.44 1.47
CA VAL A 113 -39.97 -22.48 2.92
C VAL A 113 -40.69 -21.20 3.38
N LYS A 114 -40.30 -20.03 2.88
CA LYS A 114 -40.99 -18.76 3.17
C LYS A 114 -42.42 -18.75 2.66
N ALA A 115 -42.66 -19.28 1.46
CA ALA A 115 -44.00 -19.39 0.89
C ALA A 115 -44.88 -20.32 1.75
N ILE A 116 -44.37 -21.49 2.13
CA ILE A 116 -45.06 -22.42 3.03
C ILE A 116 -45.36 -21.75 4.37
N LEU A 117 -44.41 -21.03 4.95
CA LEU A 117 -44.60 -20.32 6.21
C LEU A 117 -45.68 -19.24 6.10
N ARG A 118 -45.70 -18.47 5.00
CA ARG A 118 -46.77 -17.48 4.75
C ARG A 118 -48.13 -18.13 4.59
N CYS A 119 -48.24 -19.21 3.81
CA CYS A 119 -49.49 -19.96 3.68
C CYS A 119 -49.93 -20.54 5.03
N SER A 120 -48.98 -21.05 5.83
CA SER A 120 -49.30 -21.54 7.17
C SER A 120 -49.80 -20.43 8.08
N LYS A 121 -49.21 -19.22 8.06
CA LYS A 121 -49.69 -18.06 8.82
C LYS A 121 -51.08 -17.58 8.37
N ALA A 122 -51.40 -17.71 7.09
CA ALA A 122 -52.70 -17.32 6.56
C ALA A 122 -53.82 -18.32 6.92
N ILE A 123 -53.51 -19.62 6.97
CA ILE A 123 -54.47 -20.67 7.35
C ILE A 123 -54.58 -20.78 8.87
N PHE A 124 -53.43 -20.63 9.53
CA PHE A 124 -53.26 -20.68 10.97
C PHE A 124 -52.64 -19.34 11.37
N PRO A 125 -53.43 -18.34 11.80
CA PRO A 125 -52.91 -17.06 12.29
C PRO A 125 -52.22 -17.26 13.65
N VAL A 126 -51.15 -18.06 13.65
CA VAL A 126 -50.40 -18.54 14.81
C VAL A 126 -48.98 -18.00 14.69
N GLU A 127 -48.54 -17.35 15.75
CA GLU A 127 -47.15 -16.94 15.94
C GLU A 127 -46.55 -17.78 17.06
N PHE A 128 -45.68 -18.71 16.69
CA PHE A 128 -44.96 -19.53 17.66
C PHE A 128 -43.82 -18.74 18.29
N ASP A 129 -43.63 -18.91 19.59
CA ASP A 129 -42.41 -18.54 20.27
C ASP A 129 -41.38 -19.67 20.12
N TYR A 130 -40.25 -19.35 19.52
CA TYR A 130 -39.17 -20.31 19.25
C TYR A 130 -38.07 -20.27 20.32
N SER A 131 -38.24 -19.51 21.40
CA SER A 131 -37.26 -19.37 22.48
C SER A 131 -37.43 -20.39 23.61
N GLU A 132 -38.57 -21.09 23.66
CA GLU A 132 -38.93 -22.00 24.76
C GLU A 132 -38.83 -23.49 24.37
N LYS A 133 -38.72 -24.36 25.39
CA LYS A 133 -38.73 -25.82 25.20
C LYS A 133 -40.13 -26.39 24.91
N ASN A 134 -41.16 -25.63 25.26
CA ASN A 134 -42.57 -25.97 25.01
C ASN A 134 -43.04 -25.32 23.71
N ILE A 135 -44.11 -25.84 23.11
CA ILE A 135 -44.72 -25.19 21.93
C ILE A 135 -45.63 -24.10 22.46
N THR A 136 -45.12 -22.88 22.57
CA THR A 136 -45.85 -21.69 22.98
C THR A 136 -46.05 -20.73 21.82
N GLY A 137 -47.03 -19.85 21.92
CA GLY A 137 -47.29 -18.86 20.89
C GLY A 137 -48.57 -18.07 21.10
N PHE A 138 -48.86 -17.20 20.14
CA PHE A 138 -50.08 -16.39 20.09
C PHE A 138 -50.90 -16.77 18.86
N MET A 139 -52.19 -16.97 19.03
CA MET A 139 -53.15 -17.08 17.93
C MET A 139 -53.91 -15.77 17.79
N HIS A 140 -53.92 -15.20 16.60
CA HIS A 140 -54.72 -14.04 16.24
C HIS A 140 -56.07 -14.50 15.67
N ASN A 141 -57.16 -13.95 16.16
CA ASN A 141 -58.47 -14.13 15.56
C ASN A 141 -58.80 -12.92 14.69
N ASP A 142 -58.74 -13.08 13.37
CA ASP A 142 -59.01 -12.00 12.41
C ASP A 142 -60.44 -11.45 12.50
N LEU A 143 -61.41 -12.23 13.04
CA LEU A 143 -62.80 -11.78 13.19
C LEU A 143 -63.04 -10.92 14.43
N THR A 144 -62.23 -11.10 15.49
CA THR A 144 -62.38 -10.38 16.76
C THR A 144 -61.19 -9.48 17.09
N GLU A 145 -60.16 -9.47 16.26
CA GLU A 145 -58.86 -8.80 16.47
C GLU A 145 -58.18 -9.17 17.82
N GLU A 146 -58.54 -10.33 18.40
CA GLU A 146 -58.01 -10.78 19.69
C GLU A 146 -56.79 -11.69 19.48
N TYR A 147 -55.75 -11.47 20.30
CA TYR A 147 -54.62 -12.39 20.44
C TYR A 147 -54.82 -13.27 21.66
N ARG A 148 -54.69 -14.59 21.50
CA ARG A 148 -54.73 -15.56 22.60
C ARG A 148 -53.45 -16.36 22.67
N ALA A 149 -52.79 -16.30 23.82
CA ALA A 149 -51.64 -17.15 24.09
C ALA A 149 -52.06 -18.61 24.22
N PHE A 150 -51.23 -19.53 23.75
CA PHE A 150 -51.37 -20.96 24.00
C PHE A 150 -50.02 -21.56 24.41
N GLU A 151 -50.09 -22.62 25.20
CA GLU A 151 -48.96 -23.46 25.57
C GLU A 151 -49.38 -24.91 25.38
N LEU A 152 -48.60 -25.66 24.60
CA LEU A 152 -48.83 -27.08 24.37
C LEU A 152 -47.69 -27.90 24.98
N PRO A 153 -48.02 -28.98 25.72
CA PRO A 153 -47.01 -29.84 26.31
C PRO A 153 -46.25 -30.61 25.21
N PRO A 154 -44.94 -30.86 25.38
CA PRO A 154 -44.07 -31.38 24.32
C PRO A 154 -44.34 -32.85 23.91
N GLU A 155 -45.13 -33.60 24.68
CA GLU A 155 -45.09 -35.07 24.64
C GLU A 155 -46.14 -35.76 23.75
N ASN A 156 -47.03 -35.04 23.05
CA ASN A 156 -48.08 -35.71 22.26
C ASN A 156 -48.46 -34.97 20.97
N SER A 157 -47.68 -35.16 19.91
CA SER A 157 -47.85 -34.50 18.60
C SER A 157 -49.25 -34.68 18.01
N ALA A 158 -49.83 -35.89 18.08
CA ALA A 158 -51.16 -36.16 17.53
C ALA A 158 -52.29 -35.44 18.28
N SER A 159 -52.19 -35.34 19.61
CA SER A 159 -53.18 -34.65 20.46
C SER A 159 -53.08 -33.14 20.30
N ASN A 160 -51.85 -32.61 20.19
CA ASN A 160 -51.59 -31.18 19.97
C ASN A 160 -52.09 -30.72 18.59
N THR A 161 -51.86 -31.52 17.53
CA THR A 161 -52.41 -31.23 16.20
C THR A 161 -53.93 -31.24 16.21
N LYS A 162 -54.57 -32.24 16.84
CA LYS A 162 -56.04 -32.32 16.94
C LYS A 162 -56.63 -31.15 17.74
N TYR A 163 -55.93 -30.70 18.79
CA TYR A 163 -56.34 -29.54 19.58
C TYR A 163 -56.28 -28.25 18.75
N ALA A 164 -55.18 -28.01 18.02
CA ALA A 164 -55.04 -26.85 17.14
C ALA A 164 -56.13 -26.82 16.05
N TRP A 165 -56.43 -27.96 15.42
CA TRP A 165 -57.49 -28.06 14.41
C TRP A 165 -58.88 -27.76 14.98
N LYS A 166 -59.24 -28.36 16.12
CA LYS A 166 -60.52 -28.09 16.79
C LYS A 166 -60.69 -26.63 17.17
N TYR A 167 -59.59 -25.93 17.46
CA TYR A 167 -59.64 -24.53 17.81
C TYR A 167 -59.91 -23.65 16.58
N LEU A 168 -59.29 -23.96 15.43
CA LEU A 168 -59.58 -23.27 14.16
C LEU A 168 -61.01 -23.48 13.67
N GLU A 169 -61.54 -24.70 13.78
CA GLU A 169 -62.94 -25.00 13.45
C GLU A 169 -63.93 -24.13 14.25
N ARG A 170 -63.54 -23.65 15.43
CA ARG A 170 -64.36 -22.73 16.25
C ARG A 170 -64.20 -21.26 15.86
N LEU A 171 -63.06 -20.88 15.29
CA LEU A 171 -62.78 -19.52 14.85
C LEU A 171 -63.33 -19.25 13.43
N PHE A 172 -63.47 -20.29 12.61
CA PHE A 172 -64.01 -20.21 11.25
C PHE A 172 -65.14 -21.24 11.05
N PRO A 173 -66.37 -20.98 11.54
CA PRO A 173 -67.53 -21.87 11.35
C PRO A 173 -68.02 -21.94 9.90
#